data_AF-A0A3S0CU32-F1
#
_entry.id   AF-A0A3S0CU32-F1
#
_cell.length_a   1.000
_cell.length_b   1.000
_cell.length_c   1.000
_cell.angle_alpha   90.00
_cell.angle_beta   90.00
_cell.angle_gamma   90.00
#
_symmetry.space_group_name_H-M   'P 1'
#
loop_
_entity.id
_entity.type
_entity.pdbx_description
1 polymer ?
#
loop_
_entity_poly.entity_id
_entity_poly.type
_entity_poly.pdbx_seq_one_letter_code
_entity_poly.pdbx_strand_id
1 'polypeptide(L)'
;MRNLNCRGFNLIELMIAITLSATIIATIISSFAQLYNLFLYNTKFLALNGELRLAMQVVKNDTDNAGVFGSFSFHHLSTNLYQTITGSKGGECSNVACQYETGTVGVKSFTSDSDGVISRATLMNGSEILRIQSGKQNAYALTNDDTVLCQGGNCVLKKCDDGYYLNSIRFASNGLESSATSYMLSSANRIYGLNYNRDSSARIFNPLSSGTGDFALNLAGDCDVNSVLPRIKVESYVDGEIADIFDPDIHTMELVNLVTSYYYVGTATHDSPAGLYLIRYDGKSSNPTPVLISKAISKLNISYLLDNAPTFNHVYQNDNFKRFVTCTTSDMERQTSACFNKWNNIVAVNISLTAHGQSSSAASDKFEQSVTETVSWKL
;
A
#
# COMPACT_ATOMS: atom_id res chain seq x y z
N MET A 1 -31.90 79.85 35.98
CA MET A 1 -30.68 79.14 36.45
C MET A 1 -31.05 78.37 37.71
N ARG A 2 -31.33 77.06 37.59
CA ARG A 2 -31.43 76.19 38.77
C ARG A 2 -30.05 75.60 39.02
N ASN A 3 -29.49 75.89 40.18
CA ASN A 3 -28.24 75.32 40.66
C ASN A 3 -28.32 73.80 40.63
N LEU A 4 -27.44 73.18 39.82
CA LEU A 4 -27.10 71.78 39.99
C LEU A 4 -26.43 71.65 41.37
N ASN A 5 -27.17 71.12 42.35
CA ASN A 5 -26.55 70.56 43.53
C ASN A 5 -25.80 69.31 43.08
N CYS A 6 -24.50 69.44 42.82
CA CYS A 6 -23.58 68.31 42.80
C CYS A 6 -23.59 67.68 44.20
N ARG A 7 -24.49 66.71 44.43
CA ARG A 7 -24.41 65.84 45.62
C ARG A 7 -23.13 65.04 45.47
N GLY A 8 -22.17 65.30 46.36
CA GLY A 8 -20.95 64.50 46.45
C GLY A 8 -21.29 63.04 46.72
N PHE A 9 -20.56 62.14 46.07
CA PHE A 9 -20.71 60.68 46.20
C PHE A 9 -20.50 60.27 47.65
N ASN A 10 -21.45 59.54 48.25
CA ASN A 10 -21.25 59.01 49.61
C ASN A 10 -20.25 57.85 49.56
N LEU A 11 -19.41 57.69 50.59
CA LEU A 11 -18.38 56.66 50.67
C LEU A 11 -18.98 55.24 50.58
N ILE A 12 -20.21 55.06 51.08
CA ILE A 12 -20.97 53.80 50.98
C ILE A 12 -21.39 53.51 49.52
N GLU A 13 -21.86 54.51 48.78
CA GLU A 13 -22.23 54.34 47.36
C GLU A 13 -21.01 53.98 46.52
N LEU A 14 -19.82 54.52 46.84
CA LEU A 14 -18.56 54.18 46.18
C LEU A 14 -18.15 52.72 46.46
N MET A 15 -18.28 52.26 47.70
CA MET A 15 -17.96 50.86 48.05
C MET A 15 -18.89 49.87 47.35
N ILE A 16 -20.19 50.17 47.27
CA ILE A 16 -21.16 49.35 46.54
C ILE A 16 -20.84 49.32 45.03
N ALA A 17 -20.50 50.48 44.45
CA ALA A 17 -20.11 50.55 43.03
C ALA A 17 -18.83 49.74 42.73
N ILE A 18 -17.81 49.79 43.59
CA ILE A 18 -16.56 49.03 43.42
C ILE A 18 -16.82 47.52 43.54
N THR A 19 -17.60 47.09 44.54
CA THR A 19 -17.90 45.67 44.75
C THR A 19 -18.74 45.07 43.63
N LEU A 20 -19.76 45.78 43.16
CA LEU A 20 -20.54 45.39 41.98
C LEU A 20 -19.67 45.33 40.72
N SER A 21 -18.83 46.34 40.49
CA SER A 21 -17.92 46.37 39.34
C SER A 21 -16.93 45.21 39.38
N ALA A 22 -16.34 44.92 40.55
CA ALA A 22 -15.42 43.81 40.74
C ALA A 22 -16.10 42.45 40.51
N THR A 23 -17.35 42.29 40.94
CA THR A 23 -18.11 41.05 40.76
C THR A 23 -18.45 40.84 39.28
N ILE A 24 -18.88 41.90 38.58
CA ILE A 24 -19.15 41.85 37.13
C ILE A 24 -17.86 41.53 36.36
N ILE A 25 -16.76 42.22 36.64
CA ILE A 25 -15.47 41.96 35.98
C ILE A 25 -15.01 40.51 36.23
N ALA A 26 -15.12 40.00 37.47
CA ALA A 26 -14.77 38.63 37.80
C ALA A 26 -15.62 37.61 37.01
N THR A 27 -16.93 37.84 36.88
CA THR A 27 -17.81 36.98 36.08
C THR A 27 -17.44 36.99 34.60
N ILE A 28 -17.14 38.17 34.02
CA ILE A 28 -16.72 38.30 32.62
C ILE A 28 -15.39 37.56 32.38
N ILE A 29 -14.41 37.70 33.27
CA ILE A 29 -13.12 37.03 33.15
C ILE A 29 -13.30 35.50 33.19
N SER A 30 -14.14 35.00 34.11
CA SER A 30 -14.45 33.56 34.20
C SER A 30 -15.11 33.03 32.92
N SER A 31 -16.12 33.74 32.41
CA SER A 31 -16.79 33.38 31.15
C SER A 31 -15.85 33.45 29.95
N PHE A 32 -14.99 34.46 29.87
CA PHE A 32 -13.98 34.58 28.80
C PHE A 32 -12.96 33.43 28.86
N ALA A 33 -12.46 33.09 30.06
CA ALA A 33 -11.53 31.99 30.24
C ALA A 33 -12.15 30.64 29.82
N GLN A 34 -13.42 30.40 30.16
CA GLN A 34 -14.15 29.20 29.73
C GLN A 34 -14.31 29.16 28.20
N LEU A 35 -14.72 30.26 27.58
CA LEU A 35 -14.92 30.34 26.14
C LEU A 35 -13.61 30.20 25.36
N TYR A 36 -12.54 30.80 25.86
CA TYR A 36 -11.20 30.68 25.29
C TYR A 36 -10.69 29.23 25.36
N ASN A 37 -10.86 28.54 26.49
CA ASN A 37 -10.49 27.14 26.62
C ASN A 37 -11.31 26.24 25.69
N LEU A 38 -12.60 26.49 25.55
CA LEU A 38 -13.46 25.77 24.61
C LEU A 38 -13.05 26.01 23.15
N PHE A 39 -12.71 27.25 22.80
CA PHE A 39 -12.20 27.60 21.47
C PHE A 39 -10.89 26.87 21.16
N LEU A 40 -9.93 26.87 22.09
CA LEU A 40 -8.66 26.14 21.93
C LEU A 40 -8.88 24.63 21.79
N TYR A 41 -9.76 24.06 22.60
CA TYR A 41 -10.14 22.65 22.52
C TYR A 41 -10.70 22.31 21.14
N ASN A 42 -11.74 23.04 20.69
CA ASN A 42 -12.38 22.80 19.40
C ASN A 42 -11.40 22.97 18.24
N THR A 43 -10.52 23.97 18.31
CA THR A 43 -9.51 24.22 17.28
C THR A 43 -8.51 23.05 17.18
N LYS A 44 -8.01 22.56 18.32
CA LYS A 44 -7.12 21.39 18.35
C LYS A 44 -7.81 20.11 17.88
N PHE A 45 -9.07 19.92 18.26
CA PHE A 45 -9.89 18.78 17.86
C PHE A 45 -10.13 18.77 16.34
N LEU A 46 -10.41 19.93 15.74
CA LEU A 46 -10.58 20.09 14.30
C LEU A 46 -9.27 19.87 13.53
N ALA A 47 -8.16 20.42 14.03
CA ALA A 47 -6.84 20.22 13.43
C ALA A 47 -6.46 18.72 13.41
N LEU A 48 -6.69 18.01 14.53
CA LEU A 48 -6.43 16.58 14.64
C LEU A 48 -7.23 15.76 13.62
N ASN A 49 -8.54 16.06 13.47
CA ASN A 49 -9.39 15.41 12.47
C ASN A 49 -8.89 15.68 11.04
N GLY A 50 -8.42 16.90 10.77
CA GLY A 50 -7.84 17.26 9.49
C GLY A 50 -6.60 16.43 9.16
N GLU A 51 -5.66 16.33 10.11
CA GLU A 51 -4.45 15.52 9.94
C GLU A 51 -4.77 14.02 9.76
N LEU A 52 -5.69 13.48 10.56
CA LEU A 52 -6.12 12.08 10.45
C LEU A 52 -6.67 11.76 9.06
N ARG A 53 -7.53 12.63 8.52
CA ARG A 53 -8.13 12.43 7.19
C ARG A 53 -7.11 12.55 6.07
N LEU A 54 -6.18 13.51 6.15
CA LEU A 54 -5.12 13.65 5.15
C LEU A 54 -4.19 12.43 5.15
N ALA A 55 -3.76 11.97 6.32
CA ALA A 55 -2.95 10.77 6.43
C ALA A 55 -3.70 9.52 5.94
N MET A 56 -4.97 9.38 6.30
CA MET A 56 -5.81 8.30 5.81
C MET A 56 -5.97 8.32 4.29
N GLN A 57 -6.14 9.49 3.67
CA GLN A 57 -6.24 9.61 2.21
C GLN A 57 -4.98 9.10 1.49
N VAL A 58 -3.79 9.36 2.04
CA VAL A 58 -2.53 8.84 1.48
C VAL A 58 -2.48 7.32 1.56
N VAL A 59 -2.77 6.75 2.74
CA VAL A 59 -2.78 5.28 2.93
C VAL A 59 -3.85 4.62 2.06
N LYS A 60 -5.04 5.22 2.00
CA LYS A 60 -6.17 4.75 1.19
C LYS A 60 -5.81 4.72 -0.29
N ASN A 61 -5.26 5.80 -0.83
CA ASN A 61 -4.88 5.87 -2.24
C ASN A 61 -3.81 4.83 -2.61
N ASP A 62 -2.82 4.60 -1.74
CA ASP A 62 -1.83 3.54 -2.00
C ASP A 62 -2.49 2.15 -1.91
N THR A 63 -3.43 1.95 -0.98
CA THR A 63 -4.17 0.68 -0.83
C THR A 63 -5.10 0.42 -2.01
N ASP A 64 -5.79 1.44 -2.52
CA ASP A 64 -6.68 1.33 -3.70
C ASP A 64 -5.91 0.80 -4.92
N ASN A 65 -4.62 1.13 -5.06
CA ASN A 65 -3.74 0.67 -6.14
C ASN A 65 -3.01 -0.65 -5.85
N ALA A 66 -3.24 -1.26 -4.68
CA ALA A 66 -2.52 -2.47 -4.29
C ALA A 66 -2.81 -3.64 -5.25
N GLY A 67 -1.80 -4.39 -5.66
CA GLY A 67 -2.02 -5.52 -6.56
C GLY A 67 -2.42 -5.13 -7.99
N VAL A 68 -2.32 -3.85 -8.37
CA VAL A 68 -2.48 -3.40 -9.76
C VAL A 68 -1.11 -3.32 -10.43
N PHE A 69 -0.93 -4.02 -11.54
CA PHE A 69 0.30 -4.08 -12.30
C PHE A 69 -0.01 -4.02 -13.79
N GLY A 70 0.18 -2.84 -14.40
CA GLY A 70 -0.08 -2.64 -15.83
C GLY A 70 -1.53 -2.96 -16.19
N SER A 71 -1.70 -3.89 -17.13
CA SER A 71 -3.01 -4.40 -17.58
C SER A 71 -3.66 -5.42 -16.64
N PHE A 72 -2.95 -5.87 -15.59
CA PHE A 72 -3.39 -6.92 -14.67
C PHE A 72 -3.74 -6.37 -13.28
N SER A 73 -4.77 -6.93 -12.64
CA SER A 73 -5.16 -6.58 -11.27
C SER A 73 -5.58 -7.82 -10.47
N PHE A 74 -5.06 -7.93 -9.24
CA PHE A 74 -5.38 -9.01 -8.32
C PHE A 74 -6.73 -8.85 -7.60
N HIS A 75 -7.43 -7.74 -7.79
CA HIS A 75 -8.65 -7.42 -7.06
C HIS A 75 -9.80 -8.43 -7.23
N HIS A 76 -9.77 -9.26 -8.28
CA HIS A 76 -10.89 -10.12 -8.68
C HIS A 76 -10.54 -11.62 -8.78
N LEU A 77 -9.38 -12.06 -8.29
CA LEU A 77 -8.85 -13.38 -8.70
C LEU A 77 -8.65 -14.36 -7.54
N SER A 78 -9.19 -15.57 -7.71
CA SER A 78 -8.89 -16.74 -6.87
C SER A 78 -7.59 -17.42 -7.34
N THR A 79 -6.57 -17.44 -6.49
CA THR A 79 -5.39 -18.35 -6.40
C THR A 79 -4.57 -18.79 -7.63
N ASN A 80 -5.02 -18.68 -8.88
CA ASN A 80 -4.50 -19.52 -9.97
C ASN A 80 -3.93 -18.77 -11.20
N LEU A 81 -3.71 -17.45 -11.12
CA LEU A 81 -3.14 -16.67 -12.26
C LEU A 81 -1.74 -16.10 -12.00
N TYR A 82 -1.22 -16.28 -10.79
CA TYR A 82 0.19 -16.05 -10.52
C TYR A 82 0.99 -17.29 -10.92
N GLN A 83 1.80 -17.16 -11.96
CA GLN A 83 2.86 -18.12 -12.22
C GLN A 83 4.17 -17.57 -11.68
N THR A 84 4.66 -18.16 -10.59
CA THR A 84 6.08 -17.99 -10.24
C THR A 84 6.87 -18.59 -11.39
N ILE A 85 7.55 -17.75 -12.16
CA ILE A 85 8.55 -18.27 -13.07
C ILE A 85 9.76 -18.68 -12.22
N THR A 86 9.76 -19.92 -11.71
CA THR A 86 10.92 -20.53 -11.06
C THR A 86 11.93 -20.89 -12.12
N GLY A 87 12.67 -19.89 -12.55
CA GLY A 87 13.64 -19.99 -13.63
C GLY A 87 14.64 -18.84 -13.59
N SER A 88 15.01 -18.36 -12.42
CA SER A 88 16.19 -17.52 -12.32
C SER A 88 16.99 -17.97 -11.11
N LYS A 89 18.09 -18.66 -11.35
CA LYS A 89 19.26 -18.59 -10.44
C LYS A 89 19.92 -17.20 -10.58
N GLY A 90 19.13 -16.13 -10.60
CA GLY A 90 19.58 -14.80 -10.22
C GLY A 90 19.25 -14.71 -8.75
N GLY A 91 20.27 -14.52 -7.89
CA GLY A 91 20.09 -14.60 -6.45
C GLY A 91 18.85 -13.84 -6.02
N GLU A 92 17.96 -14.49 -5.27
CA GLU A 92 16.77 -13.88 -4.69
C GLU A 92 17.14 -12.48 -4.21
N CYS A 93 16.34 -11.47 -4.54
CA CYS A 93 16.46 -10.24 -3.77
C CYS A 93 16.25 -10.65 -2.32
N SER A 94 17.33 -10.67 -1.54
CA SER A 94 17.35 -11.15 -0.15
C SER A 94 16.55 -10.22 0.77
N ASN A 95 16.09 -9.09 0.23
CA ASN A 95 15.23 -8.15 0.91
C ASN A 95 13.76 -8.54 0.67
N VAL A 96 13.00 -8.67 1.76
CA VAL A 96 11.56 -8.95 1.77
C VAL A 96 10.77 -7.92 0.95
N ALA A 97 11.28 -6.70 0.80
CA ALA A 97 10.66 -5.63 0.01
C ALA A 97 10.54 -5.94 -1.49
N CYS A 98 11.35 -6.88 -2.00
CA CYS A 98 11.29 -7.36 -3.38
C CYS A 98 10.38 -8.57 -3.58
N GLN A 99 10.00 -9.27 -2.50
CA GLN A 99 9.18 -10.47 -2.58
C GLN A 99 7.72 -10.05 -2.72
N TYR A 100 7.07 -10.48 -3.81
CA TYR A 100 5.65 -10.22 -4.02
C TYR A 100 4.78 -11.08 -3.08
N GLU A 101 3.76 -10.48 -2.47
CA GLU A 101 2.80 -11.20 -1.65
C GLU A 101 1.73 -11.86 -2.53
N THR A 102 1.97 -13.12 -2.87
CA THR A 102 1.08 -13.90 -3.75
C THR A 102 -0.21 -14.35 -3.08
N GLY A 103 -0.24 -14.36 -1.75
CA GLY A 103 -1.42 -14.74 -0.97
C GLY A 103 -2.45 -13.62 -0.82
N THR A 104 -2.09 -12.36 -1.10
CA THR A 104 -2.98 -11.21 -0.91
C THR A 104 -3.05 -10.36 -2.17
N VAL A 105 -3.96 -9.37 -2.21
CA VAL A 105 -4.04 -8.35 -3.28
C VAL A 105 -2.87 -7.35 -3.23
N GLY A 106 -1.68 -7.78 -2.82
CA GLY A 106 -0.53 -6.92 -2.56
C GLY A 106 -0.59 -6.16 -1.21
N VAL A 107 -1.56 -6.48 -0.34
CA VAL A 107 -1.70 -5.86 1.00
C VAL A 107 -1.42 -6.89 2.08
N LYS A 108 -0.53 -6.59 3.02
CA LYS A 108 -0.27 -7.44 4.18
C LYS A 108 0.07 -6.59 5.39
N SER A 109 -0.33 -7.04 6.56
CA SER A 109 0.01 -6.41 7.83
C SER A 109 0.87 -7.34 8.66
N PHE A 110 1.71 -6.74 9.50
CA PHE A 110 2.58 -7.43 10.45
C PHE A 110 2.41 -6.80 11.82
N THR A 111 2.44 -7.61 12.86
CA THR A 111 2.34 -7.13 14.25
C THR A 111 3.71 -6.94 14.92
N SER A 112 4.79 -7.27 14.21
CA SER A 112 6.17 -7.11 14.62
C SER A 112 7.07 -6.88 13.40
N ASP A 113 8.30 -6.39 13.60
CA ASP A 113 9.30 -6.19 12.53
C ASP A 113 9.92 -7.52 12.06
N SER A 114 9.09 -8.44 11.59
CA SER A 114 9.55 -9.73 11.03
C SER A 114 10.36 -9.54 9.75
N ASP A 115 10.16 -8.43 9.06
CA ASP A 115 10.71 -8.16 7.73
C ASP A 115 11.99 -7.31 7.78
N GLY A 116 12.39 -6.82 8.96
CA GLY A 116 13.57 -5.96 9.16
C GLY A 116 13.46 -4.56 8.55
N VAL A 117 12.24 -4.12 8.25
CA VAL A 117 11.95 -2.90 7.51
C VAL A 117 12.11 -1.67 8.40
N ILE A 118 11.79 -1.78 9.69
CA ILE A 118 11.84 -0.65 10.63
C ILE A 118 13.15 -0.62 11.45
N SER A 119 14.28 -0.96 10.81
CA SER A 119 15.64 -1.11 11.39
C SER A 119 16.17 0.01 12.32
N ARG A 120 15.49 1.16 12.42
CA ARG A 120 15.88 2.33 13.23
C ARG A 120 14.75 2.93 14.07
N ALA A 121 13.59 2.27 14.14
CA ALA A 121 12.44 2.73 14.91
C ALA A 121 11.82 1.56 15.67
N THR A 122 11.22 1.86 16.82
CA THR A 122 10.39 0.88 17.53
C THR A 122 8.93 1.10 17.14
N LEU A 123 8.23 0.00 16.84
CA LEU A 123 6.80 0.03 16.55
C LEU A 123 6.03 0.47 17.80
N MET A 124 5.10 1.41 17.64
CA MET A 124 4.23 1.82 18.73
C MET A 124 3.35 0.65 19.18
N ASN A 125 3.22 0.45 20.50
CA ASN A 125 2.55 -0.71 21.06
C ASN A 125 1.12 -0.88 20.50
N GLY A 126 0.82 -2.10 20.04
CA GLY A 126 -0.47 -2.46 19.45
C GLY A 126 -0.76 -1.84 18.10
N SER A 127 0.21 -1.18 17.45
CA SER A 127 0.14 -0.86 16.01
C SER A 127 0.62 -2.02 15.16
N GLU A 128 0.20 -2.01 13.91
CA GLU A 128 0.67 -2.91 12.86
C GLU A 128 1.60 -2.16 11.89
N ILE A 129 2.39 -2.93 11.15
CA ILE A 129 3.13 -2.50 9.97
C ILE A 129 2.31 -2.91 8.76
N LEU A 130 1.89 -1.96 7.95
CA LEU A 130 1.14 -2.18 6.73
C LEU A 130 2.07 -2.17 5.53
N ARG A 131 2.15 -3.28 4.82
CA ARG A 131 2.82 -3.39 3.52
C ARG A 131 1.79 -3.35 2.40
N ILE A 132 2.06 -2.49 1.42
CA ILE A 132 1.26 -2.33 0.20
C ILE A 132 2.20 -2.46 -1.00
N GLN A 133 1.85 -3.32 -1.94
CA GLN A 133 2.61 -3.59 -3.15
C GLN A 133 1.76 -3.22 -4.36
N SER A 134 2.35 -2.45 -5.27
CA SER A 134 1.69 -2.00 -6.50
C SER A 134 2.72 -1.81 -7.61
N GLY A 135 2.23 -1.80 -8.84
CA GLY A 135 3.03 -1.46 -10.01
C GLY A 135 3.09 0.05 -10.20
N LYS A 136 4.29 0.59 -10.41
CA LYS A 136 4.50 1.98 -10.81
C LYS A 136 5.36 2.05 -12.05
N GLN A 137 5.02 2.97 -12.96
CA GLN A 137 5.70 3.17 -14.26
C GLN A 137 5.72 1.90 -15.10
N ASN A 138 5.10 1.98 -16.26
CA ASN A 138 4.98 0.87 -17.18
C ASN A 138 5.77 1.13 -18.45
N ALA A 139 6.37 0.06 -18.98
CA ALA A 139 6.79 0.01 -20.37
C ALA A 139 5.99 -1.06 -21.08
N TYR A 140 5.53 -0.68 -22.27
CA TYR A 140 4.79 -1.56 -23.15
C TYR A 140 5.75 -2.40 -23.97
N ALA A 141 5.38 -3.66 -24.18
CA ALA A 141 6.08 -4.50 -25.14
C ALA A 141 6.06 -3.83 -26.52
N LEU A 142 7.22 -3.69 -27.15
CA LEU A 142 7.34 -3.16 -28.50
C LEU A 142 6.83 -4.23 -29.48
N THR A 143 5.70 -3.95 -30.11
CA THR A 143 5.08 -4.83 -31.10
C THR A 143 5.60 -4.57 -32.51
N ASN A 144 6.17 -3.39 -32.75
CA ASN A 144 6.67 -2.89 -34.04
C ASN A 144 8.20 -2.91 -34.17
N ASP A 145 8.92 -3.17 -33.08
CA ASP A 145 10.36 -3.49 -33.10
C ASP A 145 10.45 -5.01 -33.18
N ASP A 146 10.58 -5.57 -34.39
CA ASP A 146 10.60 -7.00 -34.80
C ASP A 146 11.57 -7.92 -34.00
N THR A 147 11.46 -7.94 -32.67
CA THR A 147 12.52 -8.36 -31.74
C THR A 147 12.02 -9.11 -30.50
N VAL A 148 10.82 -9.67 -30.56
CA VAL A 148 10.80 -11.15 -30.48
C VAL A 148 11.81 -11.57 -31.53
N LEU A 149 12.94 -12.22 -31.23
CA LEU A 149 14.02 -12.46 -32.22
C LEU A 149 13.50 -13.07 -33.54
N CYS A 150 13.00 -12.23 -34.45
CA CYS A 150 12.55 -12.59 -35.77
C CYS A 150 13.76 -12.35 -36.65
N GLN A 151 14.80 -13.16 -36.49
CA GLN A 151 15.92 -13.15 -37.43
C GLN A 151 15.41 -13.62 -38.78
N GLY A 152 15.24 -12.70 -39.74
CA GLY A 152 14.81 -13.02 -41.10
C GLY A 152 13.33 -13.35 -41.26
N GLY A 153 12.45 -12.81 -40.41
CA GLY A 153 10.99 -12.95 -40.57
C GLY A 153 10.34 -14.16 -39.90
N ASN A 154 11.10 -14.96 -39.15
CA ASN A 154 10.56 -16.04 -38.33
C ASN A 154 10.68 -15.72 -36.85
N CYS A 155 9.57 -15.31 -36.24
CA CYS A 155 9.48 -15.13 -34.81
C CYS A 155 9.51 -16.52 -34.13
N VAL A 156 10.62 -16.84 -33.46
CA VAL A 156 10.82 -18.19 -32.92
C VAL A 156 10.07 -18.33 -31.61
N LEU A 157 8.78 -18.64 -31.68
CA LEU A 157 8.11 -19.31 -30.57
C LEU A 157 8.72 -20.71 -30.44
N LYS A 158 9.23 -21.05 -29.25
CA LYS A 158 9.69 -22.43 -29.04
C LYS A 158 8.46 -23.30 -28.76
N LYS A 159 8.23 -24.29 -29.61
CA LYS A 159 7.21 -25.32 -29.39
C LYS A 159 7.78 -26.40 -28.48
N CYS A 160 7.12 -26.61 -27.34
CA CYS A 160 7.33 -27.74 -26.45
C CYS A 160 6.06 -28.60 -26.39
N ASP A 161 6.12 -29.74 -25.71
CA ASP A 161 5.01 -30.71 -25.67
C ASP A 161 3.71 -30.12 -25.10
N ASP A 162 3.82 -29.09 -24.26
CA ASP A 162 2.71 -28.45 -23.55
C ASP A 162 2.34 -27.04 -24.05
N GLY A 163 3.00 -26.53 -25.09
CA GLY A 163 2.65 -25.23 -25.70
C GLY A 163 3.79 -24.48 -26.36
N TYR A 164 3.50 -23.22 -26.72
CA TYR A 164 4.46 -22.29 -27.31
C TYR A 164 4.99 -21.34 -26.23
N TYR A 165 6.28 -21.00 -26.31
CA TYR A 165 6.96 -20.16 -25.33
C TYR A 165 7.72 -19.01 -25.99
N LEU A 166 7.76 -17.87 -25.29
CA LEU A 166 8.55 -16.71 -25.68
C LEU A 166 10.03 -16.90 -25.38
N ASN A 167 10.88 -16.53 -26.35
CA ASN A 167 12.34 -16.53 -26.22
C ASN A 167 12.92 -15.15 -25.86
N SER A 168 12.26 -14.06 -26.23
CA SER A 168 12.66 -12.69 -25.87
C SER A 168 11.50 -11.73 -25.94
N ILE A 169 11.53 -10.66 -25.13
CA ILE A 169 10.57 -9.56 -25.17
C ILE A 169 11.34 -8.25 -25.10
N ARG A 170 10.96 -7.26 -25.92
CA ARG A 170 11.47 -5.89 -25.83
C ARG A 170 10.38 -4.93 -25.37
N PHE A 171 10.79 -3.91 -24.63
CA PHE A 171 9.94 -2.89 -24.07
C PHE A 171 10.45 -1.51 -24.43
N ALA A 172 9.54 -0.59 -24.74
CA ALA A 172 9.89 0.80 -25.01
C ALA A 172 10.49 1.44 -23.76
N SER A 173 11.51 2.27 -23.89
CA SER A 173 12.17 2.97 -22.76
C SER A 173 11.29 3.98 -21.98
N ASN A 174 9.99 4.03 -22.25
CA ASN A 174 9.10 5.16 -21.97
C ASN A 174 8.59 5.23 -20.51
N GLY A 175 9.40 4.86 -19.51
CA GLY A 175 9.00 5.07 -18.12
C GLY A 175 9.67 4.16 -17.08
N LEU A 176 10.26 3.04 -17.50
CA LEU A 176 10.94 2.14 -16.57
C LEU A 176 12.21 2.75 -15.98
N GLU A 177 12.45 2.45 -14.71
CA GLU A 177 13.59 3.00 -13.99
C GLU A 177 14.72 1.99 -13.98
N SER A 178 15.82 2.28 -14.68
CA SER A 178 16.96 1.37 -14.80
C SER A 178 17.64 0.98 -13.46
N SER A 179 17.27 1.65 -12.37
CA SER A 179 17.75 1.40 -11.00
C SER A 179 16.84 0.50 -10.17
N ALA A 180 15.66 0.12 -10.65
CA ALA A 180 14.76 -0.76 -9.90
C ALA A 180 15.35 -2.18 -9.78
N THR A 181 15.16 -2.80 -8.62
CA THR A 181 15.67 -4.14 -8.27
C THR A 181 14.66 -5.25 -8.54
N SER A 182 13.39 -4.91 -8.63
CA SER A 182 12.29 -5.83 -8.89
C SER A 182 11.32 -5.23 -9.89
N TYR A 183 10.89 -6.06 -10.83
CA TYR A 183 9.89 -5.70 -11.82
C TYR A 183 8.80 -6.78 -11.82
N MET A 184 7.61 -6.38 -12.22
CA MET A 184 6.51 -7.29 -12.51
C MET A 184 6.24 -7.22 -14.00
N LEU A 185 6.16 -8.39 -14.63
CA LEU A 185 5.67 -8.51 -16.00
C LEU A 185 4.23 -8.98 -15.94
N SER A 186 3.32 -8.15 -16.43
CA SER A 186 1.89 -8.44 -16.51
C SER A 186 1.47 -8.61 -17.97
N SER A 187 0.53 -9.51 -18.23
CA SER A 187 -0.27 -9.57 -19.43
C SER A 187 -1.74 -9.53 -19.06
N ALA A 188 -2.65 -9.55 -20.04
CA ALA A 188 -4.08 -9.65 -19.77
C ALA A 188 -4.46 -10.94 -19.01
N ASN A 189 -3.65 -11.99 -19.11
CA ASN A 189 -3.96 -13.31 -18.57
C ASN A 189 -3.18 -13.66 -17.31
N ARG A 190 -1.95 -13.16 -17.18
CA ARG A 190 -1.02 -13.57 -16.11
C ARG A 190 -0.16 -12.44 -15.61
N ILE A 191 0.43 -12.68 -14.45
CA ILE A 191 1.49 -11.85 -13.92
C ILE A 191 2.65 -12.70 -13.43
N TYR A 192 3.85 -12.20 -13.69
CA TYR A 192 5.12 -12.85 -13.48
C TYR A 192 6.02 -11.93 -12.65
N GLY A 193 6.52 -12.43 -11.52
CA GLY A 193 7.53 -11.73 -10.73
C GLY A 193 8.93 -11.88 -11.35
N LEU A 194 9.61 -10.75 -11.58
CA LEU A 194 10.97 -10.72 -12.11
C LEU A 194 11.91 -10.08 -11.07
N ASN A 195 12.71 -10.91 -10.41
CA ASN A 195 13.68 -10.46 -9.41
C ASN A 195 15.07 -10.36 -10.02
N TYR A 196 15.67 -9.17 -9.97
CA TYR A 196 17.00 -8.94 -10.49
C TYR A 196 18.02 -8.93 -9.37
N ASN A 197 18.99 -9.83 -9.49
CA ASN A 197 20.28 -9.61 -8.85
C ASN A 197 21.23 -9.00 -9.86
N ARG A 198 22.17 -8.17 -9.40
CA ARG A 198 23.29 -7.67 -10.22
C ARG A 198 24.22 -8.78 -10.75
N ASP A 199 23.93 -10.04 -10.43
CA ASP A 199 24.78 -11.18 -10.79
C ASP A 199 24.39 -11.82 -12.13
N SER A 200 24.97 -11.22 -13.17
CA SER A 200 25.58 -11.78 -14.38
C SER A 200 24.88 -12.81 -15.32
N SER A 201 23.83 -13.55 -14.96
CA SER A 201 23.32 -14.66 -15.80
C SER A 201 21.85 -14.60 -16.27
N ALA A 202 20.99 -13.79 -15.65
CA ALA A 202 19.65 -13.46 -16.18
C ALA A 202 19.57 -11.94 -16.39
N ARG A 203 19.67 -11.47 -17.64
CA ARG A 203 19.80 -10.04 -17.93
C ARG A 203 18.51 -9.49 -18.52
N ILE A 204 17.84 -8.59 -17.80
CA ILE A 204 17.28 -7.43 -18.49
C ILE A 204 18.47 -6.62 -18.94
N PHE A 205 18.67 -6.53 -20.25
CA PHE A 205 19.59 -5.55 -20.79
C PHE A 205 18.81 -4.25 -21.00
N ASN A 206 19.27 -3.16 -20.39
CA ASN A 206 19.19 -1.88 -21.06
C ASN A 206 20.20 -1.98 -22.22
N PRO A 207 19.80 -2.00 -23.51
CA PRO A 207 20.70 -1.97 -24.63
C PRO A 207 21.30 -0.57 -24.69
N LEU A 208 22.25 -0.31 -23.79
CA LEU A 208 23.15 0.84 -23.85
C LEU A 208 24.00 0.83 -25.14
N SER A 209 23.95 -0.24 -25.94
CA SER A 209 24.68 -0.38 -27.20
C SER A 209 23.91 0.03 -28.46
N SER A 210 22.60 0.35 -28.41
CA SER A 210 21.83 0.81 -29.59
C SER A 210 21.45 2.30 -29.57
N GLY A 211 21.75 3.03 -28.49
CA GLY A 211 21.44 4.47 -28.40
C GLY A 211 19.95 4.82 -28.25
N THR A 212 19.05 3.84 -28.12
CA THR A 212 17.58 4.06 -28.05
C THR A 212 16.98 3.90 -26.65
N GLY A 213 17.72 3.37 -25.66
CA GLY A 213 17.31 3.34 -24.25
C GLY A 213 16.29 2.26 -23.87
N ASP A 214 15.90 1.37 -24.79
CA ASP A 214 14.84 0.35 -24.59
C ASP A 214 15.18 -0.70 -23.51
N PHE A 215 14.30 -1.64 -23.21
CA PHE A 215 14.62 -2.76 -22.29
C PHE A 215 14.36 -4.09 -22.98
N ALA A 216 15.25 -5.06 -22.83
CA ALA A 216 15.09 -6.40 -23.40
C ALA A 216 15.18 -7.48 -22.32
N LEU A 217 14.16 -8.34 -22.26
CA LEU A 217 14.11 -9.54 -21.43
C LEU A 217 14.43 -10.75 -22.30
N ASN A 218 15.58 -11.39 -22.06
CA ASN A 218 15.93 -12.65 -22.70
C ASN A 218 15.40 -13.83 -21.88
N LEU A 219 14.45 -14.55 -22.45
CA LEU A 219 13.81 -15.73 -21.86
C LEU A 219 14.47 -16.95 -22.51
N ALA A 220 15.41 -17.58 -21.82
CA ALA A 220 16.04 -18.79 -22.35
C ALA A 220 15.11 -20.00 -22.17
N GLY A 221 13.93 -19.94 -22.80
CA GLY A 221 12.95 -21.00 -22.84
C GLY A 221 13.53 -22.20 -23.58
N ASP A 222 14.14 -23.13 -22.83
CA ASP A 222 14.33 -24.48 -23.36
C ASP A 222 13.01 -25.27 -23.30
N CYS A 223 12.93 -26.46 -23.89
CA CYS A 223 11.82 -27.39 -23.59
C CYS A 223 12.11 -28.26 -22.37
N ASP A 224 13.32 -28.20 -21.83
CA ASP A 224 13.75 -28.97 -20.65
C ASP A 224 13.08 -28.45 -19.38
N VAL A 225 12.00 -29.07 -18.90
CA VAL A 225 11.31 -28.71 -17.64
C VAL A 225 12.22 -28.51 -16.41
N ASN A 226 13.49 -28.93 -16.46
CA ASN A 226 14.49 -28.70 -15.41
C ASN A 226 15.37 -27.45 -15.61
N SER A 227 15.19 -26.72 -16.71
CA SER A 227 15.94 -25.49 -17.01
C SER A 227 15.54 -24.38 -16.03
N VAL A 228 16.56 -23.81 -15.39
CA VAL A 228 16.44 -22.73 -14.39
C VAL A 228 16.32 -21.35 -15.06
N LEU A 229 15.66 -21.28 -16.22
CA LEU A 229 15.52 -20.06 -17.04
C LEU A 229 14.04 -19.69 -17.19
N PRO A 230 13.69 -18.39 -17.28
CA PRO A 230 12.31 -17.99 -17.16
C PRO A 230 11.53 -18.36 -18.43
N ARG A 231 10.36 -18.99 -18.25
CA ARG A 231 9.45 -19.41 -19.33
C ARG A 231 8.14 -18.65 -19.27
N ILE A 232 7.75 -18.07 -20.40
CA ILE A 232 6.45 -17.43 -20.57
C ILE A 232 5.72 -18.19 -21.66
N LYS A 233 4.71 -18.96 -21.24
CA LYS A 233 3.83 -19.68 -22.16
C LYS A 233 2.89 -18.68 -22.82
N VAL A 234 2.72 -18.85 -24.12
CA VAL A 234 1.88 -18.04 -24.99
C VAL A 234 0.48 -18.68 -24.98
N GLU A 235 -0.52 -17.94 -24.47
CA GLU A 235 -1.86 -18.44 -24.19
C GLU A 235 -2.89 -17.96 -25.22
N SER A 236 -2.79 -18.50 -26.45
CA SER A 236 -3.77 -18.22 -27.50
C SER A 236 -5.02 -19.06 -27.27
N TYR A 237 -6.14 -18.39 -27.01
CA TYR A 237 -7.46 -19.00 -27.04
C TYR A 237 -8.12 -18.70 -28.40
N VAL A 238 -8.00 -19.65 -29.32
CA VAL A 238 -8.86 -19.71 -30.52
C VAL A 238 -9.35 -21.15 -30.67
N ASP A 239 -10.67 -21.34 -30.59
CA ASP A 239 -11.46 -22.57 -30.79
C ASP A 239 -10.70 -23.83 -31.26
N GLY A 240 -9.92 -24.46 -30.38
CA GLY A 240 -9.36 -25.81 -30.57
C GLY A 240 -8.30 -25.99 -31.66
N GLU A 241 -7.88 -24.94 -32.36
CA GLU A 241 -6.80 -25.00 -33.37
C GLU A 241 -5.76 -23.89 -33.17
N ILE A 242 -4.52 -24.22 -33.54
CA ILE A 242 -3.36 -23.32 -33.43
C ILE A 242 -3.55 -22.18 -34.43
N ALA A 243 -3.90 -20.99 -33.94
CA ALA A 243 -3.87 -19.79 -34.76
C ALA A 243 -2.41 -19.34 -34.93
N ASP A 244 -1.81 -19.64 -36.08
CA ASP A 244 -0.49 -19.17 -36.52
C ASP A 244 -0.41 -17.63 -36.73
N ILE A 245 -1.43 -16.87 -36.30
CA ILE A 245 -1.60 -15.45 -36.63
C ILE A 245 -2.08 -14.72 -35.38
N PHE A 246 -1.10 -14.19 -34.63
CA PHE A 246 -1.21 -13.24 -33.50
C PHE A 246 -1.86 -13.76 -32.21
N ASP A 247 -1.03 -14.02 -31.20
CA ASP A 247 -1.47 -14.28 -29.83
C ASP A 247 -1.74 -12.95 -29.08
N PRO A 248 -2.92 -12.75 -28.46
CA PRO A 248 -3.26 -11.54 -27.71
C PRO A 248 -2.34 -11.28 -26.49
N ASP A 249 -1.64 -12.28 -25.97
CA ASP A 249 -0.85 -12.14 -24.74
C ASP A 249 0.34 -11.18 -24.94
N ILE A 250 1.05 -11.28 -26.07
CA ILE A 250 2.23 -10.43 -26.37
C ILE A 250 1.84 -8.94 -26.50
N HIS A 251 0.68 -8.66 -27.09
CA HIS A 251 0.20 -7.28 -27.30
C HIS A 251 -0.28 -6.60 -26.02
N THR A 252 -0.53 -7.38 -24.97
CA THR A 252 -0.99 -6.88 -23.66
C THR A 252 0.11 -6.88 -22.61
N MET A 253 1.33 -7.29 -22.98
CA MET A 253 2.47 -7.36 -22.08
C MET A 253 2.98 -5.98 -21.69
N GLU A 254 3.03 -5.78 -20.37
CA GLU A 254 3.53 -4.58 -19.73
C GLU A 254 4.55 -4.98 -18.66
N LEU A 255 5.72 -4.34 -18.69
CA LEU A 255 6.73 -4.45 -17.65
C LEU A 255 6.59 -3.25 -16.72
N VAL A 256 6.58 -3.49 -15.41
CA VAL A 256 6.26 -2.48 -14.40
C VAL A 256 7.24 -2.54 -13.23
N ASN A 257 7.64 -1.41 -12.66
CA ASN A 257 8.46 -1.42 -11.44
C ASN A 257 7.61 -1.87 -10.25
N LEU A 258 8.11 -2.83 -9.47
CA LEU A 258 7.47 -3.20 -8.21
C LEU A 258 7.79 -2.11 -7.17
N VAL A 259 6.75 -1.47 -6.63
CA VAL A 259 6.89 -0.54 -5.52
C VAL A 259 6.22 -1.12 -4.28
N THR A 260 7.01 -1.25 -3.22
CA THR A 260 6.54 -1.69 -1.91
C THR A 260 6.55 -0.52 -0.94
N SER A 261 5.37 -0.14 -0.45
CA SER A 261 5.18 0.89 0.57
C SER A 261 4.92 0.24 1.92
N TYR A 262 5.67 0.66 2.94
CA TYR A 262 5.47 0.24 4.32
C TYR A 262 5.02 1.44 5.16
N TYR A 263 3.84 1.32 5.75
CA TYR A 263 3.30 2.27 6.71
C TYR A 263 3.42 1.70 8.12
N TYR A 264 3.94 2.47 9.06
CA TYR A 264 4.03 2.04 10.46
C TYR A 264 4.01 3.24 11.39
N VAL A 265 3.58 3.02 12.62
CA VAL A 265 3.63 4.07 13.66
C VAL A 265 4.88 3.86 14.50
N GLY A 266 5.83 4.79 14.40
CA GLY A 266 7.07 4.76 15.18
C GLY A 266 6.90 5.45 16.53
N THR A 267 7.59 4.95 17.55
CA THR A 267 7.79 5.67 18.82
C THR A 267 8.79 6.81 18.64
N ALA A 268 8.72 7.82 19.51
CA ALA A 268 9.73 8.89 19.52
C ALA A 268 11.10 8.32 19.91
N THR A 269 12.12 8.67 19.15
CA THR A 269 13.54 8.44 19.46
C THR A 269 14.25 9.79 19.59
N HIS A 270 15.52 9.79 19.96
CA HIS A 270 16.31 11.02 20.07
C HIS A 270 16.34 11.84 18.76
N ASP A 271 16.35 11.14 17.62
CA ASP A 271 16.54 11.75 16.30
C ASP A 271 15.26 11.79 15.46
N SER A 272 14.14 11.25 15.96
CA SER A 272 12.90 11.15 15.18
C SER A 272 11.65 11.24 16.06
N PRO A 273 10.65 12.07 15.67
CA PRO A 273 9.40 12.21 16.44
C PRO A 273 8.55 10.93 16.38
N ALA A 274 7.66 10.73 17.35
CA ALA A 274 6.61 9.72 17.22
C ALA A 274 5.65 10.10 16.08
N GLY A 275 5.07 9.10 15.41
CA GLY A 275 4.09 9.34 14.36
C GLY A 275 3.96 8.22 13.34
N LEU A 276 3.09 8.42 12.36
CA LEU A 276 2.95 7.57 11.17
C LEU A 276 4.08 7.87 10.18
N TYR A 277 4.82 6.84 9.82
CA TYR A 277 5.89 6.86 8.85
C TYR A 277 5.53 6.06 7.60
N LEU A 278 6.14 6.45 6.49
CA LEU A 278 6.09 5.77 5.21
C LEU A 278 7.52 5.48 4.76
N ILE A 279 7.82 4.22 4.47
CA ILE A 279 9.02 3.79 3.75
C ILE A 279 8.57 3.30 2.38
N ARG A 280 9.10 3.88 1.31
CA ARG A 280 8.89 3.39 -0.05
C ARG A 280 10.16 2.70 -0.55
N TYR A 281 10.01 1.45 -0.94
CA TYR A 281 11.02 0.69 -1.63
C TYR A 281 10.64 0.59 -3.12
N ASP A 282 11.40 1.26 -3.96
CA ASP A 282 11.31 1.25 -5.42
C ASP A 282 12.55 0.61 -6.08
N GLY A 283 13.39 -0.04 -5.26
CA GLY A 283 14.65 -0.63 -5.69
C GLY A 283 15.81 0.34 -5.90
N LYS A 284 15.61 1.66 -5.84
CA LYS A 284 16.71 2.65 -6.04
C LYS A 284 17.76 2.63 -4.93
N SER A 285 17.32 2.40 -3.70
CA SER A 285 18.16 2.42 -2.51
C SER A 285 18.04 1.11 -1.76
N SER A 286 19.18 0.56 -1.35
CA SER A 286 19.23 -0.57 -0.42
C SER A 286 18.68 -0.21 0.96
N ASN A 287 18.66 1.09 1.30
CA ASN A 287 18.18 1.62 2.58
C ASN A 287 17.27 2.84 2.34
N PRO A 288 15.97 2.63 2.04
CA PRO A 288 15.03 3.74 1.91
C PRO A 288 14.86 4.46 3.26
N THR A 289 14.82 5.80 3.22
CA THR A 289 14.65 6.63 4.42
C THR A 289 13.17 6.77 4.78
N PRO A 290 12.76 6.55 6.04
CA PRO A 290 11.38 6.79 6.47
C PRO A 290 10.99 8.26 6.32
N VAL A 291 9.80 8.50 5.77
CA VAL A 291 9.17 9.82 5.68
C VAL A 291 8.05 9.92 6.69
N LEU A 292 8.10 10.94 7.55
CA LEU A 292 7.04 11.21 8.52
C LEU A 292 5.81 11.80 7.82
N ILE A 293 4.67 11.12 7.92
CA ILE A 293 3.38 11.55 7.34
C ILE A 293 2.61 12.41 8.33
N SER A 294 2.52 11.98 9.60
CA SER A 294 1.86 12.75 10.66
C SER A 294 2.44 12.41 12.02
N LYS A 295 2.63 13.44 12.86
CA LYS A 295 3.06 13.31 14.27
C LYS A 295 1.93 12.95 15.21
N ALA A 296 0.68 13.18 14.79
CA ALA A 296 -0.49 13.00 15.63
C ALA A 296 -0.91 11.53 15.76
N ILE A 297 -0.64 10.73 14.72
CA ILE A 297 -1.07 9.34 14.66
C ILE A 297 -0.23 8.50 15.61
N SER A 298 -0.94 7.76 16.45
CA SER A 298 -0.40 6.89 17.49
C SER A 298 -0.79 5.43 17.30
N LYS A 299 -1.71 5.12 16.39
CA LYS A 299 -2.06 3.73 16.11
C LYS A 299 -2.44 3.53 14.67
N LEU A 300 -1.96 2.43 14.09
CA LEU A 300 -2.40 1.90 12.82
C LEU A 300 -2.85 0.46 13.03
N ASN A 301 -4.08 0.15 12.63
CA ASN A 301 -4.66 -1.17 12.70
C ASN A 301 -5.33 -1.54 11.38
N ILE A 302 -5.28 -2.81 11.02
CA ILE A 302 -5.87 -3.36 9.81
C ILE A 302 -6.74 -4.55 10.15
N SER A 303 -7.85 -4.65 9.43
CA SER A 303 -8.61 -5.88 9.35
C SER A 303 -9.03 -6.16 7.92
N TYR A 304 -9.25 -7.43 7.63
CA TYR A 304 -9.54 -7.95 6.31
C TYR A 304 -10.99 -8.40 6.27
N LEU A 305 -11.73 -7.95 5.26
CA LEU A 305 -13.05 -8.48 4.94
C LEU A 305 -12.88 -9.64 3.97
N LEU A 306 -13.24 -10.84 4.42
CA LEU A 306 -13.20 -12.05 3.60
C LEU A 306 -14.58 -12.36 3.03
N ASP A 307 -14.66 -12.75 1.76
CA ASP A 307 -15.83 -13.45 1.21
C ASP A 307 -15.60 -14.97 1.35
N ASN A 308 -16.39 -15.61 2.21
CA ASN A 308 -16.43 -17.06 2.36
C ASN A 308 -17.51 -17.69 1.46
N ALA A 309 -17.89 -17.04 0.35
CA ALA A 309 -18.75 -17.63 -0.65
C ALA A 309 -18.27 -19.07 -0.93
N PRO A 310 -19.17 -20.07 -0.84
CA PRO A 310 -18.78 -21.44 -1.14
C PRO A 310 -18.28 -21.46 -2.58
N THR A 311 -17.10 -22.02 -2.80
CA THR A 311 -16.76 -22.53 -4.13
C THR A 311 -17.91 -23.43 -4.57
N PHE A 312 -18.25 -23.41 -5.86
CA PHE A 312 -19.48 -23.96 -6.47
C PHE A 312 -19.91 -25.40 -6.08
N ASN A 313 -19.17 -26.14 -5.23
CA ASN A 313 -19.46 -27.50 -4.79
C ASN A 313 -19.28 -27.79 -3.28
N HIS A 314 -19.08 -26.80 -2.40
CA HIS A 314 -19.09 -27.06 -0.94
C HIS A 314 -20.34 -26.48 -0.26
N VAL A 315 -21.37 -27.32 -0.13
CA VAL A 315 -22.48 -27.08 0.80
C VAL A 315 -21.92 -27.20 2.22
N TYR A 316 -21.75 -26.07 2.91
CA TYR A 316 -21.51 -26.09 4.35
C TYR A 316 -22.78 -26.60 5.03
N GLN A 317 -22.69 -27.76 5.69
CA GLN A 317 -23.78 -28.35 6.48
C GLN A 317 -24.07 -27.62 7.81
N ASN A 318 -23.70 -26.33 7.95
CA ASN A 318 -23.94 -25.56 9.17
C ASN A 318 -24.38 -24.13 8.80
N ASP A 319 -25.66 -23.83 9.07
CA ASP A 319 -26.39 -22.58 8.76
C ASP A 319 -25.86 -21.29 9.44
N ASN A 320 -24.67 -21.29 10.03
CA ASN A 320 -24.14 -20.16 10.82
C ASN A 320 -22.94 -19.43 10.19
N PHE A 321 -22.47 -19.80 9.00
CA PHE A 321 -21.36 -19.09 8.35
C PHE A 321 -21.87 -17.83 7.64
N LYS A 322 -21.56 -16.66 8.20
CA LYS A 322 -21.76 -15.37 7.52
C LYS A 322 -20.91 -15.36 6.24
N ARG A 323 -21.53 -15.01 5.11
CA ARG A 323 -20.85 -14.86 3.81
C ARG A 323 -19.61 -13.97 3.93
N PHE A 324 -19.74 -12.83 4.62
CA PHE A 324 -18.62 -11.94 4.90
C PHE A 324 -18.17 -12.05 6.35
N VAL A 325 -16.86 -12.17 6.55
CA VAL A 325 -16.24 -12.21 7.88
C VAL A 325 -15.08 -11.22 7.93
N THR A 326 -15.05 -10.41 8.97
CA THR A 326 -13.91 -9.51 9.25
C THR A 326 -12.91 -10.23 10.14
N CYS A 327 -11.65 -10.27 9.72
CA CYS A 327 -10.56 -10.94 10.40
C CYS A 327 -9.42 -9.97 10.66
N THR A 328 -8.83 -10.00 11.85
CA THR A 328 -7.59 -9.25 12.12
C THR A 328 -6.39 -9.98 11.52
N THR A 329 -5.24 -9.30 11.42
CA THR A 329 -3.95 -9.94 11.09
C THR A 329 -3.69 -11.17 11.94
N SER A 330 -3.93 -11.05 13.25
CA SER A 330 -3.73 -12.14 14.20
C SER A 330 -4.66 -13.34 13.94
N ASP A 331 -5.87 -13.10 13.44
CA ASP A 331 -6.80 -14.17 13.07
C ASP A 331 -6.39 -14.87 11.76
N MET A 332 -5.71 -14.17 10.85
CA MET A 332 -5.22 -14.74 9.59
C MET A 332 -4.00 -15.65 9.81
N GLU A 333 -3.21 -15.38 10.85
CA GLU A 333 -1.98 -16.12 11.19
C GLU A 333 -2.20 -17.24 12.22
N ARG A 334 -3.29 -17.19 13.00
CA ARG A 334 -3.55 -18.17 14.05
C ARG A 334 -4.23 -19.42 13.49
N GLN A 335 -3.54 -20.57 13.56
CA GLN A 335 -4.05 -21.87 13.06
C GLN A 335 -5.45 -22.27 13.55
N THR A 336 -5.85 -21.85 14.75
CA THR A 336 -7.16 -22.18 15.35
C THR A 336 -8.29 -21.26 14.90
N SER A 337 -7.99 -20.21 14.12
CA SER A 337 -8.96 -19.24 13.63
C SER A 337 -9.68 -19.75 12.37
N ALA A 338 -10.96 -19.42 12.23
CA ALA A 338 -11.72 -19.66 11.00
C ALA A 338 -11.22 -18.83 9.80
N CYS A 339 -10.37 -17.83 10.05
CA CYS A 339 -9.72 -16.97 9.05
C CYS A 339 -8.31 -17.46 8.66
N PHE A 340 -7.80 -18.51 9.30
CA PHE A 340 -6.41 -18.93 9.12
C PHE A 340 -6.09 -19.19 7.65
N ASN A 341 -5.03 -18.54 7.15
CA ASN A 341 -4.51 -18.69 5.80
C ASN A 341 -5.56 -18.45 4.68
N LYS A 342 -6.61 -17.67 4.93
CA LYS A 342 -7.64 -17.32 3.93
C LYS A 342 -7.33 -16.03 3.17
N TRP A 343 -6.06 -15.76 2.94
CA TRP A 343 -5.59 -14.52 2.32
C TRP A 343 -6.16 -14.30 0.91
N ASN A 344 -6.43 -15.38 0.18
CA ASN A 344 -7.01 -15.32 -1.18
C ASN A 344 -8.50 -14.97 -1.23
N ASN A 345 -9.16 -14.86 -0.06
CA ASN A 345 -10.59 -14.56 0.04
C ASN A 345 -10.84 -13.09 0.40
N ILE A 346 -9.80 -12.26 0.46
CA ILE A 346 -9.90 -10.84 0.83
C ILE A 346 -10.62 -10.08 -0.29
N VAL A 347 -11.73 -9.43 0.05
CA VAL A 347 -12.49 -8.55 -0.85
C VAL A 347 -12.39 -7.08 -0.48
N ALA A 348 -12.03 -6.78 0.77
CA ALA A 348 -11.79 -5.41 1.22
C ALA A 348 -10.82 -5.39 2.40
N VAL A 349 -10.17 -4.25 2.60
CA VAL A 349 -9.32 -3.97 3.75
C VAL A 349 -9.87 -2.78 4.51
N ASN A 350 -10.03 -2.93 5.81
CA ASN A 350 -10.38 -1.85 6.73
C ASN A 350 -9.10 -1.34 7.38
N ILE A 351 -8.83 -0.05 7.21
CA ILE A 351 -7.67 0.62 7.78
C ILE A 351 -8.17 1.59 8.83
N SER A 352 -7.64 1.48 10.05
CA SER A 352 -7.99 2.36 11.17
C SER A 352 -6.75 3.10 11.66
N LEU A 353 -6.83 4.42 11.68
CA LEU A 353 -5.81 5.30 12.23
C LEU A 353 -6.36 5.97 13.49
N THR A 354 -5.61 5.91 14.58
CA THR A 354 -5.93 6.59 15.83
C THR A 354 -4.90 7.67 16.12
N ALA A 355 -5.35 8.85 16.52
CA ALA A 355 -4.52 9.94 16.98
C ALA A 355 -4.93 10.37 18.40
N HIS A 356 -3.95 10.84 19.16
CA HIS A 356 -4.17 11.40 20.50
C HIS A 356 -3.76 12.87 20.54
N GLY A 357 -4.61 13.69 21.16
CA GLY A 357 -4.33 15.10 21.43
C GLY A 357 -4.35 15.41 22.92
N GLN A 358 -3.71 16.52 23.30
CA GLN A 358 -3.77 17.07 24.65
C GLN A 358 -4.51 18.42 24.66
N SER A 359 -5.50 18.53 25.53
CA SER A 359 -6.15 19.80 25.86
C SER A 359 -5.17 20.72 26.61
N SER A 360 -5.29 22.03 26.38
CA SER A 360 -4.36 23.05 26.92
C SER A 360 -4.56 23.36 28.41
N SER A 361 -5.58 22.84 29.08
CA SER A 361 -5.93 23.27 30.44
C SER A 361 -5.65 22.26 31.56
N ALA A 362 -5.41 20.99 31.23
CA ALA A 362 -5.00 19.99 32.22
C ALA A 362 -4.23 18.87 31.52
N ALA A 363 -3.07 18.47 32.04
CA ALA A 363 -2.28 17.34 31.54
C ALA A 363 -3.06 15.99 31.51
N SER A 364 -4.25 15.96 32.12
CA SER A 364 -5.18 14.82 32.16
C SER A 364 -6.20 14.77 31.03
N ASP A 365 -6.50 15.88 30.34
CA ASP A 365 -7.50 15.89 29.26
C ASP A 365 -6.85 15.47 27.94
N LYS A 366 -6.66 14.14 27.83
CA LYS A 366 -6.30 13.49 26.59
C LYS A 366 -7.58 13.22 25.82
N PHE A 367 -7.61 13.56 24.54
CA PHE A 367 -8.69 13.16 23.66
C PHE A 367 -8.13 12.26 22.56
N GLU A 368 -8.91 11.24 22.22
CA GLU A 368 -8.60 10.25 21.19
C GLU A 368 -9.57 10.46 20.03
N GLN A 369 -9.05 10.39 18.82
CA GLN A 369 -9.86 10.34 17.61
C GLN A 369 -9.38 9.18 16.76
N SER A 370 -10.32 8.52 16.10
CA SER A 370 -10.04 7.49 15.11
C SER A 370 -10.79 7.75 13.83
N VAL A 371 -10.14 7.42 12.71
CA VAL A 371 -10.76 7.37 11.39
C VAL A 371 -10.54 5.96 10.86
N THR A 372 -11.62 5.34 10.40
CA THR A 372 -11.57 4.04 9.74
C THR A 372 -12.12 4.18 8.34
N GLU A 373 -11.35 3.74 7.35
CA GLU A 373 -11.77 3.66 5.96
C GLU A 373 -11.75 2.21 5.50
N THR A 374 -12.75 1.85 4.70
CA THR A 374 -12.81 0.56 4.01
C THR A 374 -12.42 0.78 2.56
N VAL A 375 -11.34 0.12 2.15
CA VAL A 375 -10.94 0.00 0.75
C VAL A 375 -11.48 -1.32 0.25
N SER A 376 -12.56 -1.24 -0.54
CA SER A 376 -13.12 -2.38 -1.25
C SER A 376 -12.77 -2.26 -2.72
N TRP A 377 -12.26 -3.33 -3.29
CA TRP A 377 -12.15 -3.43 -4.72
C TRP A 377 -13.46 -4.03 -5.23
N LYS A 378 -14.07 -3.40 -6.24
CA LYS A 378 -15.33 -3.90 -6.80
C LYS A 378 -15.11 -5.34 -7.26
N LEU A 379 -16.15 -6.17 -7.19
CA LEU A 379 -16.19 -7.53 -7.74
C LEU A 379 -16.64 -7.53 -9.19
#